data_AF-A0AAD6JBG7-F1
#
_entry.id   AF-A0AAD6JBG7-F1
#
_cell.length_a   1.000
_cell.length_b   1.000
_cell.length_c   1.000
_cell.angle_alpha   90.00
_cell.angle_beta   90.00
_cell.angle_gamma   90.00
#
_symmetry.space_group_name_H-M   'P 1'
#
loop_
_entity.id
_entity.type
_entity.pdbx_description
1 polymer ?
#
loop_
_entity_poly.entity_id
_entity_poly.type
_entity_poly.pdbx_seq_one_letter_code
_entity_poly.pdbx_strand_id
1 'polypeptide(L)'
;MAQAMASMAGLRGTSQAVREGSLQLSGSNRLLNVPCNTTRVAVARPGLTVRAQQQVSGELETSRRAMLGLAAAGLASGTFVQAVLADALPIKLGPPPLPSGGLPGTLNSDEARDFDLPLKKRFFLQPLPPSEAAVRAKESAQDILGVKTLIDQKAWPYVQNDLRLKAGYLRFDLNTVISAKSKDEKKSLKELTGKLFDTIDNLDHAAKIKSTPEAEKYYAQTVSTLNDVLAKLG
;
A
#
# COMPACT_ATOMS: atom_id res chain seq x y z
N MET A 1 3.45 70.35 10.18
CA MET A 1 3.30 69.20 11.10
C MET A 1 4.52 68.32 10.90
N ALA A 2 5.53 68.49 11.77
CA ALA A 2 5.82 67.61 12.91
C ALA A 2 6.64 66.38 12.45
N GLN A 3 7.97 66.49 12.56
CA GLN A 3 8.84 65.75 13.51
C GLN A 3 9.10 64.30 13.06
N ALA A 4 10.28 63.96 12.52
CA ALA A 4 11.55 63.69 13.20
C ALA A 4 11.46 62.51 14.20
N MET A 5 12.20 61.42 13.96
CA MET A 5 12.83 60.47 14.91
C MET A 5 13.72 59.50 14.09
N ALA A 6 15.05 59.54 14.16
CA ALA A 6 16.00 59.22 15.24
C ALA A 6 16.42 57.73 15.25
N SER A 7 17.73 57.53 15.02
CA SER A 7 18.51 56.30 15.10
C SER A 7 19.24 56.26 16.44
N MET A 8 19.35 55.09 17.12
CA MET A 8 20.36 54.67 18.11
C MET A 8 20.12 53.16 18.41
N ALA A 9 21.03 52.21 18.15
CA ALA A 9 22.34 51.91 18.75
C ALA A 9 22.28 51.15 20.11
N GLY A 10 22.89 49.94 20.11
CA GLY A 10 23.77 49.47 21.19
C GLY A 10 23.27 48.40 22.17
N LEU A 11 23.87 47.20 22.14
CA LEU A 11 24.79 46.60 23.14
C LEU A 11 24.99 45.09 22.84
N ARG A 12 26.21 44.64 22.51
CA ARG A 12 27.17 43.90 23.37
C ARG A 12 26.61 42.59 23.98
N GLY A 13 27.22 41.41 23.83
CA GLY A 13 28.52 41.03 23.28
C GLY A 13 28.74 39.50 23.21
N THR A 14 29.81 39.13 22.48
CA THR A 14 30.80 38.04 22.66
C THR A 14 30.58 36.97 23.76
N SER A 15 31.02 35.72 23.70
CA SER A 15 31.63 34.79 22.71
C SER A 15 31.82 33.44 23.45
N GLN A 16 31.67 32.32 22.73
CA GLN A 16 32.57 31.13 22.79
C GLN A 16 32.59 30.17 24.01
N ALA A 17 32.20 28.91 23.77
CA ALA A 17 32.82 27.61 24.15
C ALA A 17 31.74 26.50 24.05
N VAL A 18 31.74 25.58 23.07
CA VAL A 18 32.49 24.31 22.94
C VAL A 18 32.32 23.32 24.12
N ARG A 19 31.71 22.15 23.79
CA ARG A 19 31.62 20.85 24.51
C ARG A 19 30.83 20.91 25.83
N GLU A 20 29.94 19.98 26.18
CA GLU A 20 30.00 18.51 26.13
C GLU A 20 28.57 17.96 26.37
N GLY A 21 28.29 16.72 25.96
CA GLY A 21 26.93 16.24 25.72
C GLY A 21 26.04 15.95 26.94
N SER A 22 24.72 15.91 26.68
CA SER A 22 23.83 14.82 27.10
C SER A 22 22.45 14.99 26.46
N LEU A 23 21.99 13.93 25.80
CA LEU A 23 20.66 13.80 25.22
C LEU A 23 19.67 13.44 26.34
N GLN A 24 18.68 14.28 26.61
CA GLN A 24 17.41 13.85 27.21
C GLN A 24 16.24 14.57 26.53
N LEU A 25 15.62 13.87 25.57
CA LEU A 25 14.35 14.23 24.95
C LEU A 25 13.21 13.79 25.87
N SER A 26 12.65 14.72 26.64
CA SER A 26 11.40 14.50 27.39
C SER A 26 10.24 15.07 26.58
N GLY A 27 9.61 14.21 25.77
CA GLY A 27 8.47 14.54 24.91
C GLY A 27 7.15 14.38 25.66
N SER A 28 6.44 15.49 25.85
CA SER A 28 5.13 15.59 26.50
C SER A 28 4.01 15.18 25.53
N ASN A 29 3.27 14.10 25.85
CA ASN A 29 2.06 13.70 25.13
C ASN A 29 0.81 14.18 25.90
N ARG A 30 0.15 15.25 25.42
CA ARG A 30 -1.23 15.57 25.81
C ARG A 30 -2.19 14.74 24.96
N LEU A 31 -2.83 13.75 25.57
CA LEU A 31 -4.00 13.08 24.99
C LEU A 31 -5.27 13.51 25.73
N LEU A 32 -6.26 13.87 24.92
CA LEU A 32 -7.60 14.33 25.27
C LEU A 32 -8.42 13.18 25.89
N ASN A 33 -9.15 13.52 26.95
CA ASN A 33 -10.03 12.65 27.72
C ASN A 33 -11.40 12.53 27.02
N VAL A 34 -11.76 11.35 26.52
CA VAL A 34 -13.11 11.02 26.02
C VAL A 34 -13.57 9.73 26.71
N PRO A 35 -14.71 9.71 27.44
CA PRO A 35 -15.21 8.49 28.06
C PRO A 35 -16.03 7.68 27.05
N CYS A 36 -15.52 6.52 26.63
CA CYS A 36 -16.29 5.51 25.90
C CYS A 36 -16.59 4.33 26.83
N ASN A 37 -17.89 4.11 27.05
CA ASN A 37 -18.42 3.00 27.84
C ASN A 37 -18.34 1.73 26.99
N THR A 38 -17.56 0.72 27.39
CA THR A 38 -17.51 -0.57 26.70
C THR A 38 -17.40 -1.71 27.71
N THR A 39 -18.50 -2.44 27.85
CA THR A 39 -18.64 -3.71 28.55
C THR A 39 -17.67 -4.73 27.95
N ARG A 40 -16.70 -5.20 28.75
CA ARG A 40 -15.81 -6.31 28.38
C ARG A 40 -16.45 -7.64 28.77
N VAL A 41 -16.83 -8.44 27.79
CA VAL A 41 -17.18 -9.86 27.95
C VAL A 41 -15.87 -10.67 27.96
N ALA A 42 -15.66 -11.48 29.01
CA ALA A 42 -14.51 -12.38 29.12
C ALA A 42 -14.79 -13.68 28.36
N VAL A 43 -13.92 -14.04 27.42
CA VAL A 43 -13.94 -15.34 26.71
C VAL A 43 -12.87 -16.24 27.34
N ALA A 44 -13.29 -17.37 27.91
CA ALA A 44 -12.40 -18.40 28.43
C ALA A 44 -11.74 -19.18 27.27
N ARG A 45 -10.41 -19.34 27.31
CA ARG A 45 -9.66 -20.23 26.42
C ARG A 45 -9.61 -21.64 27.02
N PRO A 46 -9.88 -22.72 26.28
CA PRO A 46 -9.65 -24.07 26.79
C PRO A 46 -8.16 -24.42 26.63
N GLY A 47 -7.48 -24.70 27.75
CA GLY A 47 -6.12 -25.23 27.74
C GLY A 47 -6.15 -26.75 27.57
N LEU A 48 -5.49 -27.26 26.54
CA LEU A 48 -5.23 -28.70 26.37
C LEU A 48 -4.04 -29.10 27.26
N THR A 49 -4.29 -29.94 28.26
CA THR A 49 -3.25 -30.52 29.13
C THR A 49 -2.97 -31.96 28.71
N VAL A 50 -1.74 -32.24 28.27
CA VAL A 50 -1.26 -33.60 27.97
C VAL A 50 -0.49 -34.10 29.19
N ARG A 51 -1.01 -35.15 29.85
CA ARG A 51 -0.34 -35.82 30.97
C ARG A 51 0.34 -37.10 30.45
N ALA A 52 1.66 -37.13 30.46
CA ALA A 52 2.42 -38.35 30.25
C ALA A 52 2.33 -39.24 31.51
N GLN A 53 1.89 -40.50 31.36
CA GLN A 53 1.97 -41.50 32.44
C GLN A 53 3.32 -42.20 32.37
N GLN A 54 4.12 -42.00 33.42
CA GLN A 54 5.33 -42.76 33.68
C GLN A 54 4.97 -44.01 34.48
N GLN A 55 5.40 -45.15 33.94
CA GLN A 55 5.27 -46.49 34.50
C GLN A 55 6.20 -46.65 35.72
N VAL A 56 5.64 -47.02 36.87
CA VAL A 56 6.38 -47.56 38.01
C VAL A 56 5.60 -48.75 38.60
N SER A 57 6.30 -49.86 38.71
CA SER A 57 5.88 -51.15 39.27
C SER A 57 5.52 -51.06 40.76
N GLY A 58 4.49 -51.80 41.17
CA GLY A 58 4.14 -52.07 42.57
C GLY A 58 2.98 -53.07 42.64
N GLU A 59 3.15 -54.12 43.43
CA GLU A 59 2.37 -55.36 43.51
C GLU A 59 0.87 -55.24 43.84
N LEU A 60 0.13 -56.22 43.29
CA LEU A 60 -1.11 -56.88 43.74
C LEU A 60 -1.96 -56.23 44.85
N GLU A 61 -3.01 -55.52 44.44
CA GLU A 61 -4.29 -55.56 45.15
C GLU A 61 -5.46 -55.78 44.17
N THR A 62 -6.26 -56.79 44.51
CA THR A 62 -7.31 -57.39 43.71
C THR A 62 -8.54 -56.49 43.61
N SER A 63 -8.74 -55.82 42.48
CA SER A 63 -9.99 -55.13 42.14
C SER A 63 -10.77 -55.91 41.09
N ARG A 64 -12.07 -56.10 41.37
CA ARG A 64 -13.03 -57.03 40.72
C ARG A 64 -13.27 -56.82 39.21
N ARG A 65 -12.48 -55.96 38.55
CA ARG A 65 -12.51 -55.69 37.10
C ARG A 65 -11.33 -56.31 36.32
N ALA A 66 -10.35 -56.92 36.99
CA ALA A 66 -9.24 -57.62 36.33
C ALA A 66 -9.57 -59.07 35.91
N MET A 67 -10.80 -59.55 36.15
CA MET A 67 -11.25 -60.93 35.95
C MET A 67 -12.08 -61.17 34.67
N LEU A 68 -11.98 -60.26 33.68
CA LEU A 68 -12.58 -60.45 32.35
C LEU A 68 -11.60 -59.96 31.30
N GLY A 69 -10.72 -60.84 30.84
CA GLY A 69 -9.88 -60.55 29.67
C GLY A 69 -8.67 -61.46 29.46
N LEU A 70 -8.25 -62.25 30.45
CA LEU A 70 -7.14 -63.20 30.33
C LEU A 70 -7.65 -64.59 29.90
N ALA A 71 -8.13 -64.71 28.66
CA ALA A 71 -8.42 -66.01 28.03
C ALA A 71 -8.55 -65.89 26.50
N ALA A 72 -7.43 -65.68 25.81
CA ALA A 72 -7.29 -66.03 24.39
C ALA A 72 -5.80 -66.14 24.00
N ALA A 73 -5.00 -66.82 24.82
CA ALA A 73 -3.73 -67.38 24.35
C ALA A 73 -4.07 -68.72 23.68
N GLY A 74 -4.12 -68.73 22.34
CA GLY A 74 -4.36 -69.97 21.61
C GLY A 74 -4.93 -69.73 20.22
N LEU A 75 -4.09 -69.28 19.30
CA LEU A 75 -4.00 -69.79 17.92
C LEU A 75 -2.80 -69.10 17.26
N ALA A 76 -1.68 -69.80 17.29
CA ALA A 76 -0.54 -69.54 16.44
C ALA A 76 -0.95 -69.85 14.99
N SER A 77 -1.39 -68.84 14.26
CA SER A 77 -1.35 -68.84 12.80
C SER A 77 -0.64 -67.56 12.39
N GLY A 78 0.58 -67.73 11.90
CA GLY A 78 1.55 -66.67 11.67
C GLY A 78 0.97 -65.52 10.87
N THR A 79 0.85 -64.37 11.52
CA THR A 79 0.97 -63.10 10.84
C THR A 79 2.15 -62.41 11.49
N PHE A 80 3.30 -62.51 10.84
CA PHE A 80 4.32 -61.49 10.98
C PHE A 80 3.60 -60.18 10.68
N VAL A 81 3.22 -59.41 11.70
CA VAL A 81 2.96 -57.99 11.51
C VAL A 81 4.34 -57.42 11.28
N GLN A 82 4.78 -57.57 10.04
CA GLN A 82 5.88 -56.81 9.49
C GLN A 82 5.42 -55.37 9.70
N ALA A 83 5.99 -54.70 10.69
CA ALA A 83 5.97 -53.26 10.74
C ALA A 83 6.66 -52.84 9.44
N VAL A 84 5.86 -52.73 8.38
CA VAL A 84 6.26 -52.09 7.14
C VAL A 84 6.43 -50.64 7.58
N LEU A 85 7.64 -50.32 8.05
CA LEU A 85 8.21 -49.01 7.93
C LEU A 85 8.15 -48.71 6.44
N ALA A 86 7.01 -48.20 6.00
CA ALA A 86 6.89 -47.55 4.73
C ALA A 86 7.75 -46.30 4.87
N ASP A 87 9.03 -46.44 4.53
CA ASP A 87 9.91 -45.31 4.31
C ASP A 87 9.22 -44.44 3.27
N ALA A 88 8.72 -43.29 3.71
CA ALA A 88 7.89 -42.43 2.90
C ALA A 88 8.78 -41.85 1.81
N LEU A 89 8.77 -42.49 0.63
CA LEU A 89 9.51 -42.01 -0.52
C LEU A 89 9.03 -40.58 -0.80
N PRO A 90 9.89 -39.55 -0.68
CA PRO A 90 9.50 -38.18 -0.92
C PRO A 90 9.12 -38.07 -2.40
N ILE A 91 7.84 -37.89 -2.66
CA ILE A 91 7.36 -37.56 -4.00
C ILE A 91 8.03 -36.23 -4.36
N LYS A 92 8.77 -36.21 -5.47
CA LYS A 92 9.33 -34.98 -6.01
C LYS A 92 8.18 -34.09 -6.50
N LEU A 93 7.62 -33.33 -5.57
CA LEU A 93 6.77 -32.19 -5.88
C LEU A 93 7.64 -31.17 -6.60
N GLY A 94 7.16 -30.65 -7.72
CA GLY A 94 7.84 -29.55 -8.41
C GLY A 94 8.02 -28.36 -7.45
N PRO A 95 9.03 -27.51 -7.68
CA PRO A 95 9.16 -26.28 -6.91
C PRO A 95 7.87 -25.47 -7.02
N PRO A 96 7.51 -24.68 -5.99
CA PRO A 96 6.41 -23.74 -6.11
C PRO A 96 6.63 -22.84 -7.34
N PRO A 97 5.56 -22.37 -7.99
CA PRO A 97 5.71 -21.42 -9.09
C PRO A 97 6.58 -20.26 -8.62
N LEU A 98 7.44 -19.78 -9.53
CA LEU A 98 8.20 -18.55 -9.30
C LEU A 98 7.22 -17.49 -8.78
N PRO A 99 7.58 -16.74 -7.71
CA PRO A 99 6.74 -15.67 -7.24
C PRO A 99 6.48 -14.74 -8.42
N SER A 100 5.23 -14.74 -8.90
CA SER A 100 4.77 -13.88 -9.98
C SER A 100 4.64 -12.47 -9.44
N GLY A 101 5.77 -11.78 -9.31
CA GLY A 101 5.85 -10.42 -8.80
C GLY A 101 5.80 -9.39 -9.92
N GLY A 102 4.70 -8.65 -10.00
CA GLY A 102 4.58 -7.43 -10.81
C GLY A 102 4.31 -7.64 -12.30
N LEU A 103 3.73 -6.60 -12.93
CA LEU A 103 3.77 -6.46 -14.38
C LEU A 103 5.23 -6.24 -14.83
N PRO A 104 5.60 -6.60 -16.07
CA PRO A 104 6.91 -6.23 -16.60
C PRO A 104 7.13 -4.71 -16.45
N GLY A 105 8.23 -4.33 -15.81
CA GLY A 105 8.55 -2.93 -15.50
C GLY A 105 8.09 -2.43 -14.12
N THR A 106 7.39 -3.23 -13.32
CA THR A 106 6.99 -2.87 -11.94
C THR A 106 7.75 -3.67 -10.87
N LEU A 107 8.97 -4.11 -11.15
CA LEU A 107 9.81 -4.83 -10.19
C LEU A 107 10.08 -4.00 -8.93
N ASN A 108 10.12 -2.67 -9.07
CA ASN A 108 10.37 -1.74 -7.98
C ASN A 108 9.12 -1.45 -7.11
N SER A 109 7.96 -2.07 -7.39
CA SER A 109 6.72 -1.82 -6.65
C SER A 109 6.83 -2.17 -5.16
N ASP A 110 7.57 -3.23 -4.85
CA ASP A 110 7.77 -3.70 -3.47
C ASP A 110 9.03 -3.10 -2.83
N GLU A 111 9.82 -2.33 -3.58
CA GLU A 111 11.10 -1.74 -3.16
C GLU A 111 10.95 -0.34 -2.53
N ALA A 112 9.73 0.20 -2.44
CA ALA A 112 9.49 1.57 -1.95
C ALA A 112 9.99 1.84 -0.51
N ARG A 113 10.18 0.79 0.29
CA ARG A 113 10.69 0.85 1.68
C ARG A 113 12.14 0.42 1.83
N ASP A 114 12.83 0.08 0.75
CA ASP A 114 14.24 -0.24 0.79
C ASP A 114 15.04 1.04 1.10
N PHE A 115 15.95 1.00 2.07
CA PHE A 115 16.80 2.14 2.43
C PHE A 115 18.15 2.13 1.70
N ASP A 116 18.53 1.03 1.05
CA ASP A 116 19.83 0.85 0.40
C ASP A 116 19.84 1.45 -1.02
N LEU A 117 18.72 1.39 -1.73
CA LEU A 117 18.57 1.97 -3.07
C LEU A 117 18.42 3.51 -3.02
N PRO A 118 18.85 4.29 -4.02
CA PRO A 118 18.53 5.73 -4.08
C PRO A 118 17.03 6.00 -4.20
N LEU A 119 16.50 7.02 -3.51
CA LEU A 119 15.05 7.33 -3.45
C LEU A 119 14.34 7.34 -4.82
N LYS A 120 14.99 7.89 -5.84
CA LYS A 120 14.41 7.97 -7.21
C LYS A 120 14.11 6.59 -7.82
N LYS A 121 14.89 5.56 -7.46
CA LYS A 121 14.73 4.20 -7.99
C LYS A 121 13.69 3.37 -7.22
N ARG A 122 13.32 3.80 -6.01
CA ARG A 122 12.39 3.06 -5.13
C ARG A 122 10.92 3.17 -5.54
N PHE A 123 10.56 4.17 -6.34
CA PHE A 123 9.17 4.38 -6.73
C PHE A 123 8.74 3.40 -7.82
N PHE A 124 7.50 2.92 -7.76
CA PHE A 124 6.91 2.10 -8.83
C PHE A 124 6.77 2.88 -10.15
N LEU A 125 6.51 4.20 -10.04
CA LEU A 125 6.38 5.09 -11.18
C LEU A 125 7.76 5.65 -11.57
N GLN A 126 8.40 5.03 -12.56
CA GLN A 126 9.71 5.46 -13.06
C GLN A 126 9.60 6.42 -14.26
N PRO A 127 10.54 7.38 -14.40
CA PRO A 127 10.62 8.25 -15.57
C PRO A 127 10.99 7.41 -16.80
N LEU A 128 10.17 7.53 -17.84
CA LEU A 128 10.41 6.94 -19.14
C LEU A 128 11.06 7.95 -20.08
N PRO A 129 11.70 7.50 -21.19
CA PRO A 129 12.11 8.43 -22.23
C PRO A 129 10.90 9.22 -22.76
N PRO A 130 11.09 10.47 -23.22
CA PRO A 130 9.97 11.35 -23.58
C PRO A 130 9.02 10.78 -24.63
N SER A 131 9.52 9.94 -25.55
CA SER A 131 8.71 9.25 -26.56
C SER A 131 7.77 8.21 -25.94
N GLU A 132 8.26 7.37 -25.04
CA GLU A 132 7.46 6.35 -24.35
C GLU A 132 6.50 6.98 -23.34
N ALA A 133 6.94 8.04 -22.65
CA ALA A 133 6.07 8.83 -21.78
C ALA A 133 4.88 9.44 -22.53
N ALA A 134 5.08 9.89 -23.79
CA ALA A 134 3.99 10.37 -24.62
C ALA A 134 3.01 9.26 -25.02
N VAL A 135 3.47 8.01 -25.19
CA VAL A 135 2.59 6.85 -25.45
C VAL A 135 1.77 6.50 -24.21
N ARG A 136 2.40 6.39 -23.04
CA ARG A 136 1.70 6.13 -21.77
C ARG A 136 0.72 7.25 -21.38
N ALA A 137 1.05 8.50 -21.73
CA ALA A 137 0.13 9.62 -21.59
C ALA A 137 -1.12 9.46 -22.47
N LYS A 138 -0.99 8.92 -23.68
CA LYS A 138 -2.14 8.62 -24.57
C LYS A 138 -3.01 7.50 -24.01
N GLU A 139 -2.41 6.46 -23.43
CA GLU A 139 -3.15 5.38 -22.75
C GLU A 139 -3.92 5.92 -21.54
N SER A 140 -3.25 6.70 -20.69
CA SER A 140 -3.88 7.34 -19.52
C SER A 140 -5.02 8.28 -19.94
N ALA A 141 -4.85 8.98 -21.07
CA ALA A 141 -5.88 9.82 -21.64
C ALA A 141 -7.10 9.02 -22.11
N GLN A 142 -6.91 7.87 -22.76
CA GLN A 142 -8.00 6.99 -23.17
C GLN A 142 -8.78 6.45 -21.96
N ASP A 143 -8.07 6.09 -20.89
CA ASP A 143 -8.71 5.63 -19.65
C ASP A 143 -9.58 6.73 -19.01
N ILE A 144 -9.12 7.99 -19.03
CA ILE A 144 -9.91 9.14 -18.55
C ILE A 144 -11.21 9.30 -19.36
N LEU A 145 -11.20 9.04 -20.66
CA LEU A 145 -12.41 9.02 -21.49
C LEU A 145 -13.35 7.86 -21.09
N GLY A 146 -12.80 6.73 -20.65
CA GLY A 146 -13.55 5.58 -20.15
C GLY A 146 -14.38 5.84 -18.89
N VAL A 147 -14.00 6.87 -18.10
CA VAL A 147 -14.69 7.26 -16.85
C VAL A 147 -16.15 7.65 -17.07
N LYS A 148 -16.55 8.01 -18.30
CA LYS A 148 -17.96 8.29 -18.65
C LYS A 148 -18.91 7.17 -18.25
N THR A 149 -18.50 5.93 -18.44
CA THR A 149 -19.32 4.76 -18.08
C THR A 149 -19.59 4.69 -16.58
N LEU A 150 -18.61 5.06 -15.76
CA LEU A 150 -18.71 5.10 -14.31
C LEU A 150 -19.58 6.28 -13.82
N ILE A 151 -19.52 7.42 -14.53
CA ILE A 151 -20.39 8.58 -14.27
C ILE A 151 -21.86 8.20 -14.52
N ASP A 152 -22.14 7.50 -15.64
CA ASP A 152 -23.49 7.08 -16.01
C ASP A 152 -24.06 6.06 -15.03
N GLN A 153 -23.21 5.16 -14.52
CA GLN A 153 -23.55 4.22 -13.45
C GLN A 153 -23.65 4.87 -12.06
N LYS A 154 -23.34 6.18 -11.94
CA LYS A 154 -23.27 6.92 -10.66
C LYS A 154 -22.33 6.25 -9.65
N ALA A 155 -21.29 5.61 -10.16
CA ALA A 155 -20.29 4.87 -9.40
C ALA A 155 -19.21 5.82 -8.84
N TRP A 156 -19.61 6.83 -8.07
CA TRP A 156 -18.77 7.97 -7.67
C TRP A 156 -17.41 7.62 -7.05
N PRO A 157 -17.29 6.62 -6.15
CA PRO A 157 -15.99 6.24 -5.60
C PRO A 157 -15.04 5.70 -6.68
N TYR A 158 -15.58 4.95 -7.64
CA TYR A 158 -14.81 4.41 -8.76
C TYR A 158 -14.40 5.51 -9.73
N VAL A 159 -15.29 6.46 -10.02
CA VAL A 159 -14.97 7.68 -10.79
C VAL A 159 -13.77 8.38 -10.17
N GLN A 160 -13.81 8.69 -8.87
CA GLN A 160 -12.71 9.39 -8.19
C GLN A 160 -11.41 8.59 -8.18
N ASN A 161 -11.48 7.31 -7.82
CA ASN A 161 -10.29 6.48 -7.70
C ASN A 161 -9.59 6.28 -9.04
N ASP A 162 -10.37 5.97 -10.09
CA ASP A 162 -9.81 5.77 -11.42
C ASP A 162 -9.30 7.09 -12.01
N LEU A 163 -10.08 8.18 -11.90
CA LEU A 163 -9.64 9.50 -12.34
C LEU A 163 -8.34 9.93 -11.64
N ARG A 164 -8.23 9.80 -10.32
CA ARG A 164 -7.02 10.18 -9.56
C ARG A 164 -5.83 9.29 -9.91
N LEU A 165 -6.06 7.99 -10.12
CA LEU A 165 -5.01 7.07 -10.54
C LEU A 165 -4.45 7.50 -11.91
N LYS A 166 -5.31 7.60 -12.92
CA LYS A 166 -4.93 7.93 -14.30
C LYS A 166 -4.40 9.36 -14.44
N ALA A 167 -4.99 10.32 -13.73
CA ALA A 167 -4.49 11.69 -13.68
C ALA A 167 -3.10 11.77 -13.03
N GLY A 168 -2.81 10.92 -12.04
CA GLY A 168 -1.47 10.80 -11.44
C GLY A 168 -0.40 10.37 -12.45
N TYR A 169 -0.67 9.32 -13.23
CA TYR A 169 0.20 8.88 -14.33
C TYR A 169 0.38 9.98 -15.36
N LEU A 170 -0.73 10.55 -15.84
CA LEU A 170 -0.72 11.61 -16.85
C LEU A 170 0.10 12.82 -16.40
N ARG A 171 -0.01 13.23 -15.14
CA ARG A 171 0.74 14.39 -14.61
C ARG A 171 2.23 14.16 -14.62
N PHE A 172 2.66 12.95 -14.27
CA PHE A 172 4.08 12.59 -14.27
C PHE A 172 4.66 12.52 -15.68
N ASP A 173 3.93 11.91 -16.62
CA ASP A 173 4.36 11.78 -18.00
C ASP A 173 4.37 13.14 -18.73
N LEU A 174 3.33 13.96 -18.56
CA LEU A 174 3.30 15.31 -19.12
C LEU A 174 4.47 16.16 -18.61
N ASN A 175 4.80 16.11 -17.32
CA ASN A 175 5.96 16.85 -16.80
C ASN A 175 7.28 16.39 -17.41
N THR A 176 7.41 15.09 -17.71
CA THR A 176 8.58 14.50 -18.37
C THR A 176 8.68 15.00 -19.82
N VAL A 177 7.58 14.94 -20.57
CA VAL A 177 7.53 15.44 -21.96
C VAL A 177 7.77 16.94 -22.03
N ILE A 178 7.11 17.73 -21.18
CA ILE A 178 7.27 19.20 -21.09
C ILE A 178 8.73 19.58 -20.81
N SER A 179 9.44 18.78 -20.02
CA SER A 179 10.85 19.04 -19.69
C SER A 179 11.79 18.78 -20.86
N ALA A 180 11.42 17.92 -21.82
CA ALA A 180 12.21 17.60 -23.00
C ALA A 180 11.95 18.54 -24.21
N LYS A 181 10.86 19.31 -24.19
CA LYS A 181 10.47 20.23 -25.27
C LYS A 181 11.25 21.56 -25.24
N SER A 182 11.21 22.30 -26.36
CA SER A 182 11.83 23.62 -26.52
C SER A 182 11.19 24.68 -25.59
N LYS A 183 11.90 25.79 -25.31
CA LYS A 183 11.46 26.80 -24.33
C LYS A 183 10.09 27.43 -24.66
N ASP A 184 9.80 27.62 -25.94
CA ASP A 184 8.58 28.28 -26.41
C ASP A 184 7.38 27.32 -26.36
N GLU A 185 7.57 26.07 -26.78
CA GLU A 185 6.56 25.01 -26.65
C GLU A 185 6.29 24.66 -25.19
N LYS A 186 7.31 24.71 -24.34
CA LYS A 186 7.20 24.40 -22.90
C LYS A 186 6.20 25.30 -22.18
N LYS A 187 6.14 26.59 -22.50
CA LYS A 187 5.19 27.52 -21.87
C LYS A 187 3.75 27.20 -22.25
N SER A 188 3.48 27.07 -23.56
CA SER A 188 2.14 26.76 -24.07
C SER A 188 1.64 25.40 -23.57
N LEU A 189 2.48 24.37 -23.58
CA LEU A 189 2.10 23.03 -23.11
C LEU A 189 1.83 23.02 -21.60
N LYS A 190 2.61 23.79 -20.82
CA LYS A 190 2.38 23.94 -19.37
C LYS A 190 1.05 24.63 -19.07
N GLU A 191 0.68 25.66 -19.83
CA GLU A 191 -0.61 26.34 -19.67
C GLU A 191 -1.80 25.42 -20.02
N LEU A 192 -1.72 24.68 -21.13
CA LEU A 192 -2.73 23.69 -21.51
C LEU A 192 -2.86 22.58 -20.46
N THR A 193 -1.73 22.09 -19.97
CA THR A 193 -1.68 21.07 -18.91
C THR A 193 -2.27 21.60 -17.60
N GLY A 194 -2.01 22.85 -17.24
CA GLY A 194 -2.63 23.50 -16.08
C GLY A 194 -4.15 23.51 -16.19
N LYS A 195 -4.69 23.99 -17.32
CA LYS A 195 -6.13 24.01 -17.59
C LYS A 195 -6.75 22.60 -17.56
N LEU A 196 -6.07 21.61 -18.11
CA LEU A 196 -6.51 20.21 -18.07
C LEU A 196 -6.68 19.75 -16.62
N PHE A 197 -5.67 19.93 -15.77
CA PHE A 197 -5.77 19.51 -14.36
C PHE A 197 -6.80 20.32 -13.58
N ASP A 198 -6.97 21.60 -13.87
CA ASP A 198 -8.04 22.40 -13.25
C ASP A 198 -9.43 21.82 -13.60
N THR A 199 -9.66 21.38 -14.85
CA THR A 199 -10.92 20.72 -15.22
C THR A 199 -11.10 19.34 -14.58
N ILE A 200 -10.02 18.55 -14.47
CA ILE A 200 -10.02 17.23 -13.81
C ILE A 200 -10.33 17.39 -12.32
N ASP A 201 -9.75 18.37 -11.64
CA ASP A 201 -9.99 18.65 -10.23
C ASP A 201 -11.45 19.08 -9.99
N ASN A 202 -12.03 19.85 -10.92
CA ASN A 202 -13.45 20.17 -10.89
C ASN A 202 -14.35 18.95 -11.14
N LEU A 203 -13.95 18.03 -12.02
CA LEU A 203 -14.64 16.76 -12.24
C LEU A 203 -14.58 15.87 -10.98
N ASP A 204 -13.42 15.77 -10.32
CA ASP A 204 -13.26 15.07 -9.05
C ASP A 204 -14.16 15.68 -7.96
N HIS A 205 -14.24 17.02 -7.92
CA HIS A 205 -15.14 17.73 -7.02
C HIS A 205 -16.61 17.42 -7.31
N ALA A 206 -17.03 17.44 -8.58
CA ALA A 206 -18.38 17.08 -8.99
C ALA A 206 -18.72 15.63 -8.59
N ALA A 207 -17.77 14.71 -8.75
CA ALA A 207 -17.91 13.33 -8.29
C ALA A 207 -18.00 13.22 -6.76
N LYS A 208 -17.30 14.11 -6.02
CA LYS A 208 -17.36 14.17 -4.55
C LYS A 208 -18.70 14.65 -4.02
N ILE A 209 -19.30 15.65 -4.66
CA ILE A 209 -20.65 16.11 -4.32
C ILE A 209 -21.75 15.26 -4.97
N LYS A 210 -21.37 14.26 -5.79
CA LYS A 210 -22.27 13.31 -6.47
C LYS A 210 -23.25 13.99 -7.43
N SER A 211 -22.82 15.09 -8.05
CA SER A 211 -23.64 15.87 -8.98
C SER A 211 -23.45 15.38 -10.41
N THR A 212 -24.46 14.70 -10.96
CA THR A 212 -24.45 14.27 -12.38
C THR A 212 -24.37 15.43 -13.37
N PRO A 213 -25.13 16.54 -13.26
CA PRO A 213 -25.07 17.59 -14.27
C PRO A 213 -23.72 18.30 -14.27
N GLU A 214 -23.09 18.46 -13.10
CA GLU A 214 -21.75 19.05 -13.02
C GLU A 214 -20.69 18.07 -13.53
N ALA A 215 -20.79 16.79 -13.20
CA ALA A 215 -19.84 15.78 -13.67
C ALA A 215 -19.85 15.67 -15.20
N GLU A 216 -21.03 15.69 -15.84
CA GLU A 216 -21.14 15.67 -17.31
C GLU A 216 -20.57 16.94 -17.95
N LYS A 217 -20.83 18.11 -17.36
CA LYS A 217 -20.28 19.39 -17.82
C LYS A 217 -18.75 19.38 -17.76
N TYR A 218 -18.18 19.02 -16.61
CA TYR A 218 -16.72 18.99 -16.45
C TYR A 218 -16.08 17.88 -17.27
N TYR A 219 -16.77 16.74 -17.44
CA TYR A 219 -16.33 15.68 -18.35
C TYR A 219 -16.17 16.20 -19.78
N ALA A 220 -17.17 16.88 -20.33
CA ALA A 220 -17.07 17.45 -21.68
C ALA A 220 -15.90 18.45 -21.81
N GLN A 221 -15.66 19.26 -20.77
CA GLN A 221 -14.51 20.17 -20.72
C GLN A 221 -13.17 19.43 -20.65
N THR A 222 -13.10 18.35 -19.86
CA THR A 222 -11.92 17.48 -19.79
C THR A 222 -11.64 16.84 -21.14
N VAL A 223 -12.66 16.33 -21.85
CA VAL A 223 -12.48 15.79 -23.21
C VAL A 223 -11.86 16.83 -24.16
N SER A 224 -12.39 18.06 -24.17
CA SER A 224 -11.84 19.12 -25.03
C SER A 224 -10.40 19.46 -24.69
N THR A 225 -10.11 19.75 -23.42
CA THR A 225 -8.75 20.15 -22.98
C THR A 225 -7.74 19.02 -23.13
N LEU A 226 -8.18 17.77 -22.97
CA LEU A 226 -7.34 16.60 -23.17
C LEU A 226 -6.98 16.42 -24.65
N ASN A 227 -7.92 16.64 -25.57
CA ASN A 227 -7.64 16.65 -27.01
C ASN A 227 -6.65 17.76 -27.40
N ASP A 228 -6.77 18.97 -26.80
CA ASP A 228 -5.83 20.07 -27.04
C ASP A 228 -4.40 19.71 -26.60
N VAL A 229 -4.26 19.00 -25.47
CA VAL A 229 -2.96 18.51 -24.98
C VAL A 229 -2.42 17.41 -25.88
N LEU A 230 -3.25 16.43 -26.26
CA LEU A 230 -2.84 15.34 -27.15
C LEU A 230 -2.36 15.84 -28.52
N ALA A 231 -3.00 16.90 -29.05
CA ALA A 231 -2.59 17.54 -30.30
C ALA A 231 -1.19 18.20 -30.25
N LYS A 232 -0.63 18.43 -29.04
CA LYS A 232 0.73 18.93 -28.85
C LYS A 232 1.75 17.83 -28.54
N LEU A 233 1.28 16.60 -28.27
CA LEU A 233 2.10 15.42 -28.01
C LEU A 233 2.33 14.56 -29.26
N GLY A 234 1.44 14.64 -30.26
CA GLY A 234 1.63 14.09 -31.61
C GLY A 234 2.42 15.02 -32.51
#